data_AF-A0A5K1DWB7-F1
#
_entry.id   AF-A0A5K1DWB7-F1
#
_cell.length_a   1.000
_cell.length_b   1.000
_cell.length_c   1.000
_cell.angle_alpha   90.00
_cell.angle_beta   90.00
_cell.angle_gamma   90.00
#
_symmetry.space_group_name_H-M   'P 1'
#
loop_
_entity.id
_entity.type
_entity.pdbx_description
1 polymer ?
#
loop_
_entity_poly.entity_id
_entity_poly.type
_entity_poly.pdbx_seq_one_letter_code
_entity_poly.pdbx_strand_id
1 'polypeptide(L)' 'YIQPQDHEKLSQVELLVIDEAAAIPLPVVTSLLGPYMIFLSSTVNG' A
#
# COMPACT_ATOMS: atom_id res chain seq x y z
N TYR A 1 7.35 -3.67 8.84
CA TYR A 1 6.59 -2.41 8.72
C TYR A 1 7.51 -1.38 8.09
N ILE A 2 7.13 -0.82 6.95
CA ILE A 2 7.93 0.21 6.26
C ILE A 2 7.13 1.50 6.20
N GLN A 3 7.80 2.64 6.19
CA GLN A 3 7.12 3.90 5.91
C GLN A 3 6.77 3.96 4.41
N PRO A 4 5.61 4.50 4.03
CA PRO A 4 5.19 4.58 2.61
C PRO A 4 6.21 5.27 1.69
N GLN A 5 7.02 6.18 2.22
CA GLN A 5 8.05 6.91 1.49
C GLN A 5 9.26 6.04 1.09
N ASP A 6 9.45 4.87 1.73
CA ASP A 6 10.53 3.92 1.44
C ASP A 6 10.15 2.91 0.34
N HIS A 7 9.29 3.28 -0.61
CA HIS A 7 8.71 2.38 -1.61
C HIS A 7 9.76 1.66 -2.47
N GLU A 8 10.99 2.17 -2.60
CA GLU A 8 12.08 1.51 -3.33
C GLU A 8 12.47 0.15 -2.73
N LYS A 9 12.24 -0.05 -1.43
CA LYS A 9 12.46 -1.32 -0.73
C LYS A 9 11.40 -2.38 -1.09
N LEU A 10 10.33 -2.01 -1.81
CA LEU A 10 9.27 -2.91 -2.27
C LEU A 10 9.64 -3.67 -3.55
N SER A 11 10.77 -3.38 -4.18
CA SER A 11 11.18 -4.03 -5.44
C SER A 11 11.40 -5.55 -5.34
N GLN A 12 11.57 -6.08 -4.13
CA GLN A 12 11.79 -7.51 -3.86
C GLN A 12 10.65 -8.16 -3.06
N VAL A 13 9.52 -7.48 -2.86
CA VAL A 13 8.40 -8.09 -2.14
C VAL A 13 7.52 -8.89 -3.08
N GLU A 14 7.02 -10.02 -2.60
CA GLU A 14 6.01 -10.82 -3.31
C GLU A 14 4.58 -10.44 -2.90
N LEU A 15 4.42 -9.88 -1.69
CA LEU A 15 3.14 -9.48 -1.10
C LEU A 15 3.26 -8.15 -0.35
N LEU A 16 2.33 -7.22 -0.63
CA LEU A 16 2.14 -5.97 0.08
C LEU A 16 0.74 -5.94 0.70
N VAL A 17 0.64 -5.57 1.99
CA VAL A 17 -0.63 -5.36 2.69
C VAL A 17 -0.71 -3.91 3.13
N ILE A 18 -1.79 -3.21 2.76
CA ILE A 18 -2.07 -1.82 3.14
C ILE A 18 -3.33 -1.81 3.99
N ASP A 19 -3.17 -1.45 5.26
CA ASP A 19 -4.28 -1.25 6.18
C ASP A 19 -4.83 0.18 6.07
N GLU A 20 -6.13 0.32 6.27
CA GLU A 20 -6.91 1.56 6.08
C GLU A 20 -6.50 2.39 4.86
N ALA A 21 -6.45 1.74 3.70
CA ALA A 21 -6.03 2.33 2.43
C ALA A 21 -6.85 3.58 2.04
N ALA A 22 -8.13 3.65 2.45
CA ALA A 22 -8.99 4.81 2.23
C ALA A 22 -8.50 6.10 2.93
N ALA A 23 -7.67 6.00 3.97
CA ALA A 23 -7.08 7.15 4.66
C ALA A 23 -5.82 7.71 3.96
N ILE A 24 -5.30 7.02 2.95
CA ILE A 24 -4.07 7.40 2.25
C ILE A 24 -4.42 8.21 0.98
N PRO A 25 -3.76 9.35 0.71
CA PRO A 25 -3.98 10.10 -0.53
C PRO A 25 -3.77 9.22 -1.77
N LEU A 26 -4.68 9.33 -2.74
CA LEU A 26 -4.66 8.51 -3.96
C LEU A 26 -3.31 8.50 -4.71
N PRO A 27 -2.58 9.64 -4.85
CA PRO A 27 -1.25 9.62 -5.49
C PRO A 27 -0.24 8.72 -4.75
N VAL A 28 -0.32 8.67 -3.42
CA VAL A 28 0.56 7.83 -2.58
C VAL A 28 0.18 6.37 -2.75
N VAL A 29 -1.11 6.02 -2.69
CA VAL A 29 -1.57 4.64 -2.95
C VAL A 29 -1.09 4.17 -4.32
N THR A 30 -1.17 5.04 -5.33
CA THR A 30 -0.74 4.71 -6.70
C THR A 30 0.76 4.42 -6.77
N SER A 31 1.60 5.15 -6.03
CA SER A 31 3.05 4.91 -5.97
C SER A 31 3.43 3.59 -5.28
N LEU A 32 2.52 3.01 -4.49
CA LEU A 32 2.69 1.71 -3.82
C LEU A 32 2.21 0.53 -4.69
N LEU A 33 1.68 0.79 -5.89
CA LEU A 33 1.30 -0.27 -6.81
C LEU A 33 2.53 -0.78 -7.56
N GLY A 34 2.67 -2.10 -7.63
CA GLY A 34 3.81 -2.75 -8.29
C GLY A 34 3.48 -4.16 -8.78
N PRO A 35 4.46 -4.88 -9.37
CA PRO A 35 4.28 -6.21 -9.93
C PRO A 35 4.30 -7.31 -8.85
N TYR A 36 3.53 -7.13 -7.77
CA TYR A 36 3.39 -8.06 -6.66
C TYR A 36 1.94 -8.16 -6.21
N MET A 37 1.61 -9.16 -5.39
CA MET A 37 0.26 -9.30 -4.86
C MET A 37 -0.02 -8.19 -3.83
N ILE A 38 -1.18 -7.55 -3.92
CA ILE A 38 -1.55 -6.43 -3.04
C ILE A 38 -2.88 -6.73 -2.38
N PHE A 39 -2.94 -6.63 -1.05
CA PHE A 39 -4.18 -6.61 -0.28
C PHE A 39 -4.41 -5.22 0.31
N LEU A 40 -5.60 -4.68 0.07
CA LEU A 40 -6.07 -3.41 0.62
C LEU A 40 -7.19 -3.68 1.61
N SER A 41 -7.10 -3.11 2.80
CA SER A 41 -8.18 -3.07 3.79
C SER A 41 -8.71 -1.65 3.91
N SER A 42 -10.01 -1.48 4.12
CA SER A 42 -10.62 -0.20 4.46
C SER A 42 -11.92 -0.41 5.23
N THR A 43 -12.15 0.41 6.24
CA THR A 43 -13.44 0.48 6.93
C THR A 43 -14.41 1.34 6.13
N VAL A 44 -15.62 0.83 5.90
CA VAL A 44 -16.74 1.60 5.35
C VAL A 44 -17.82 1.75 6.42
N ASN A 45 -18.43 2.94 6.55
CA ASN A 45 -19.47 3.24 7.54
C ASN A 45 -19.07 2.89 8.98
N GLY A 46 -17.91 3.42 9.42
CA GLY A 46 -17.44 3.29 10.81
C GLY A 46 -18.35 3.92 11.84
#